data_AF-A0A973EIE4-F1
#
_entry.id   AF-A0A973EIE4-F1
#
_cell.length_a   1.000
_cell.length_b   1.000
_cell.length_c   1.000
_cell.angle_alpha   90.00
_cell.angle_beta   90.00
_cell.angle_gamma   90.00
#
_symmetry.space_group_name_H-M   'P 1'
#
loop_
_entity.id
_entity.type
_entity.pdbx_description
1 polymer ?
#
loop_
_entity_poly.entity_id
_entity_poly.type
_entity_poly.pdbx_seq_one_letter_code
_entity_poly.pdbx_strand_id
1 'polypeptide(L)'
;MNKKFNSIIKVFLLALFTFNFQLLPINSSAKPLNNLNETPTGFTQSDRERLIRIETILEQHDKRFESIDKRFESIDKRFEESRSDMNTHFGWLIALFTAITISTISFALWDRRTMIRPFETKVNEIKKILDDLQEEKTANKILNALRELAKKDNQLAEILKSHNLL
;
A
#
# COMPACT_ATOMS: atom_id res chain seq x y z
N MET A 1 -7.01 10.67 9.65
CA MET A 1 -8.25 10.47 8.87
C MET A 1 -9.54 10.94 9.56
N ASN A 2 -9.48 11.58 10.75
CA ASN A 2 -10.68 11.90 11.56
C ASN A 2 -11.25 13.33 11.40
N LYS A 3 -10.54 14.28 10.77
CA LYS A 3 -11.04 15.66 10.63
C LYS A 3 -12.17 15.81 9.61
N LYS A 4 -12.10 15.10 8.47
CA LYS A 4 -13.16 15.14 7.45
C LYS A 4 -14.46 14.48 7.95
N PHE A 5 -14.35 13.38 8.69
CA PHE A 5 -15.51 12.66 9.23
C PHE A 5 -16.29 13.49 10.26
N ASN A 6 -15.60 14.15 11.20
CA ASN A 6 -16.24 15.05 12.17
C ASN A 6 -16.87 16.29 11.52
N SER A 7 -16.33 16.78 10.40
CA SER A 7 -16.93 17.90 9.67
C SER A 7 -18.23 17.49 8.97
N ILE A 8 -18.26 16.28 8.39
CA ILE A 8 -19.45 15.72 7.74
C ILE A 8 -20.55 15.48 8.78
N ILE A 9 -20.20 14.92 9.95
CA ILE A 9 -21.15 14.72 11.05
C ILE A 9 -21.72 16.05 11.56
N LYS A 10 -20.90 17.10 11.68
CA LYS A 10 -21.37 18.43 12.11
C LYS A 10 -22.33 19.05 11.10
N VAL A 11 -22.04 18.95 9.80
CA VAL A 11 -22.92 19.46 8.74
C VAL A 11 -24.23 18.67 8.71
N PHE A 12 -24.18 17.37 8.92
CA PHE A 12 -25.37 16.50 8.97
C PHE A 12 -26.24 16.78 10.21
N LEU A 13 -25.63 16.99 11.38
CA LEU A 13 -26.35 17.39 12.61
C LEU A 13 -26.96 18.79 12.48
N LEU A 14 -26.26 19.73 11.85
CA LEU A 14 -26.78 21.08 11.59
C LEU A 14 -27.98 21.02 10.62
N ALA A 15 -27.89 20.20 9.57
CA ALA A 15 -28.97 19.99 8.61
C ALA A 15 -30.20 19.34 9.26
N LEU A 16 -30.01 18.34 10.13
CA LEU A 16 -31.08 17.71 10.91
C LEU A 16 -31.75 18.69 11.90
N PHE A 17 -30.99 19.60 12.49
CA PHE A 17 -31.51 20.64 13.36
C PHE A 17 -32.35 21.65 12.59
N THR A 18 -31.89 22.10 11.42
CA THR A 18 -32.67 23.00 10.54
C THR A 18 -33.91 22.32 9.95
N PHE A 19 -33.86 21.01 9.67
CA PHE A 19 -34.97 20.26 9.10
C PHE A 19 -36.09 19.97 10.12
N ASN A 20 -35.75 19.74 11.39
CA ASN A 20 -36.74 19.58 12.45
C ASN A 20 -37.41 20.91 12.86
N PHE A 21 -36.77 22.06 12.62
CA PHE A 21 -37.31 23.36 12.97
C PHE A 21 -38.46 23.82 12.04
N GLN A 22 -38.54 23.30 10.82
CA GLN A 22 -39.57 23.68 9.83
C GLN A 22 -40.93 22.95 10.03
N LEU A 23 -41.00 21.96 10.93
CA LEU A 23 -42.20 21.14 11.15
C LEU A 23 -42.82 21.29 12.56
N LEU A 24 -42.56 22.39 13.28
CA LEU A 24 -43.50 22.81 14.30
C LEU A 24 -44.66 23.54 13.60
N PRO A 25 -45.90 23.00 13.57
CA PRO A 25 -47.03 23.85 13.25
C PRO A 25 -47.07 24.95 14.31
N ILE A 26 -46.90 26.20 13.91
CA ILE A 26 -47.31 27.35 14.72
C ILE A 26 -48.84 27.28 14.74
N ASN A 27 -49.40 26.41 15.58
CA ASN A 27 -50.81 26.52 15.94
C ASN A 27 -50.91 27.67 16.94
N SER A 28 -50.96 28.89 16.41
CA SER A 28 -51.38 30.07 17.14
C SER A 28 -52.90 30.03 17.29
N SER A 29 -53.35 29.19 18.23
CA SER A 29 -54.64 29.40 18.89
C SER A 29 -54.33 29.91 20.29
N ALA A 30 -53.86 31.15 20.37
CA ALA A 30 -53.87 31.88 21.63
C ALA A 30 -55.34 32.08 22.02
N LYS A 31 -55.84 31.27 22.96
CA LYS A 31 -57.08 31.57 23.68
C LYS A 31 -56.89 32.93 24.36
N PRO A 32 -57.84 33.87 24.28
CA PRO A 32 -57.68 35.16 24.94
C PRO A 32 -57.53 34.93 26.45
N LEU A 33 -56.43 35.41 27.03
CA LEU A 33 -56.21 35.43 28.47
C LEU A 33 -57.20 36.39 29.10
N ASN A 34 -58.35 35.86 29.50
CA ASN A 34 -59.32 36.58 30.31
C ASN A 34 -59.31 35.92 31.68
N ASN A 35 -58.96 36.72 32.69
CA ASN A 35 -59.06 36.49 34.14
C ASN A 35 -57.70 36.29 34.86
N LEU A 36 -57.15 37.39 35.38
CA LEU A 36 -55.97 37.44 36.26
C LEU A 36 -56.32 37.14 37.73
N ASN A 37 -57.05 36.04 37.99
CA ASN A 37 -57.47 35.68 39.34
C ASN A 37 -57.22 34.19 39.67
N GLU A 38 -56.08 33.63 39.26
CA GLU A 38 -55.69 32.28 39.71
C GLU A 38 -54.69 32.39 40.87
N THR A 39 -55.21 32.18 42.08
CA THR A 39 -54.42 31.82 43.27
C THR A 39 -53.50 30.64 42.97
N PRO A 40 -52.35 30.48 43.64
CA PRO A 40 -51.44 29.36 43.39
C PRO A 40 -52.14 28.03 43.74
N THR A 41 -52.74 27.39 42.75
CA THR A 41 -53.38 26.08 42.92
C THR A 41 -52.29 25.02 43.01
N GLY A 42 -52.26 24.32 44.14
CA GLY A 42 -51.36 23.18 44.37
C GLY A 42 -51.61 22.03 43.38
N PHE A 43 -50.66 21.10 43.34
CA PHE A 43 -50.56 19.96 42.42
C PHE A 43 -51.93 19.39 42.00
N THR A 44 -52.33 19.69 40.77
CA THR A 44 -53.66 19.40 40.24
C THR A 44 -53.74 17.94 39.77
N GLN A 45 -54.96 17.44 39.50
CA GLN A 45 -55.13 16.07 39.00
C GLN A 45 -54.50 15.87 37.62
N SER A 46 -54.50 16.90 36.76
CA SER A 46 -53.80 16.87 35.48
C SER A 46 -52.28 16.73 35.62
N ASP A 47 -51.69 17.28 36.69
CA ASP A 47 -50.25 17.14 36.95
C ASP A 47 -49.90 15.71 37.37
N ARG A 48 -50.79 15.06 38.13
CA ARG A 48 -50.66 13.62 38.48
C ARG A 48 -50.72 12.73 37.26
N GLU A 49 -51.67 12.96 36.34
CA GLU A 49 -51.80 12.19 35.10
C GLU A 49 -50.60 12.38 34.16
N ARG A 50 -50.04 13.59 34.10
CA ARG A 50 -48.80 13.87 33.36
C ARG A 50 -47.62 13.10 33.96
N LEU A 51 -47.50 13.05 35.28
CA LEU A 51 -46.44 12.29 35.96
C LEU A 51 -46.51 10.80 35.62
N ILE A 52 -47.70 10.21 35.71
CA ILE A 52 -47.93 8.78 35.39
C ILE A 52 -47.58 8.47 33.92
N ARG A 53 -47.94 9.37 33.01
CA ARG A 53 -47.60 9.24 31.59
C ARG A 53 -46.09 9.32 31.36
N ILE A 54 -45.40 10.24 32.04
CA ILE A 54 -43.95 10.38 31.96
C ILE A 54 -43.26 9.12 32.48
N GLU A 55 -43.68 8.60 33.63
CA GLU A 55 -43.15 7.36 34.21
C GLU A 55 -43.31 6.17 33.25
N THR A 56 -44.49 6.02 32.62
CA THR A 56 -44.74 4.99 31.62
C THR A 56 -43.82 5.12 30.38
N ILE A 57 -43.58 6.35 29.91
CA ILE A 57 -42.68 6.62 28.77
C ILE A 57 -41.23 6.28 29.16
N LEU A 58 -40.81 6.62 30.38
CA LEU A 58 -39.47 6.32 30.88
C LEU A 58 -39.24 4.80 30.96
N GLU A 59 -40.18 4.04 31.53
CA GLU A 59 -40.08 2.58 31.56
C GLU A 59 -40.01 1.96 30.15
N GLN A 60 -40.77 2.51 29.21
CA GLN A 60 -40.73 2.06 27.82
C GLN A 60 -39.38 2.41 27.16
N HIS A 61 -38.81 3.56 27.49
CA HIS A 61 -37.49 3.97 27.02
C HIS A 61 -36.39 3.09 27.60
N ASP A 62 -36.42 2.77 28.89
CA ASP A 62 -35.44 1.89 29.54
C ASP A 62 -35.42 0.50 28.88
N LYS A 63 -36.58 -0.10 28.61
CA LYS A 63 -36.67 -1.37 27.87
C LYS A 63 -36.09 -1.29 26.46
N ARG A 64 -36.26 -0.15 25.78
CA ARG A 64 -35.68 0.08 24.45
C ARG A 64 -34.17 0.25 24.53
N PHE A 65 -33.66 0.97 25.53
CA PHE A 65 -32.22 1.12 25.74
C PHE A 65 -31.56 -0.21 26.07
N GLU A 66 -32.15 -1.03 26.94
CA GLU A 66 -31.62 -2.37 27.24
C GLU A 66 -31.57 -3.27 25.98
N SER A 67 -32.60 -3.19 25.13
CA SER A 67 -32.59 -3.88 23.83
C SER A 67 -31.52 -3.35 22.88
N ILE A 68 -31.19 -2.07 22.95
CA ILE A 68 -30.15 -1.45 22.13
C ILE A 68 -28.77 -1.91 22.62
N ASP A 69 -28.53 -1.92 23.93
CA ASP A 69 -27.27 -2.35 24.52
C ASP A 69 -26.94 -3.79 24.14
N LYS A 70 -27.92 -4.71 24.21
CA LYS A 70 -27.75 -6.11 23.77
C LYS A 70 -27.36 -6.21 22.28
N ARG A 71 -27.89 -5.33 21.43
CA ARG A 71 -27.53 -5.29 20.01
C ARG A 71 -26.12 -4.74 19.82
N PHE A 72 -25.73 -3.71 20.56
CA PHE A 72 -24.37 -3.18 20.50
C PHE A 72 -23.34 -4.21 20.94
N GLU A 73 -23.57 -4.91 22.05
CA GLU A 73 -22.69 -5.98 22.52
C GLU A 73 -22.52 -7.09 21.45
N SER A 74 -23.61 -7.48 20.79
CA SER A 74 -23.55 -8.45 19.69
C SER A 74 -22.75 -7.94 18.47
N ILE A 75 -22.79 -6.63 18.22
CA ILE A 75 -22.04 -5.99 17.14
C ILE A 75 -20.56 -5.94 17.49
N ASP A 76 -20.21 -5.52 18.71
CA ASP A 76 -18.82 -5.45 19.18
C ASP A 76 -18.14 -6.82 19.10
N LYS A 77 -18.82 -7.88 19.55
CA LYS A 77 -18.30 -9.25 19.44
C LYS A 77 -17.99 -9.67 18.00
N ARG A 78 -18.88 -9.33 17.05
CA ARG A 78 -18.67 -9.62 15.61
C ARG A 78 -17.54 -8.78 15.01
N PHE A 79 -17.37 -7.55 15.46
CA PHE A 79 -16.26 -6.70 15.04
C PHE A 79 -14.92 -7.21 15.57
N GLU A 80 -14.87 -7.67 16.81
CA GLU A 80 -13.68 -8.30 17.39
C GLU A 80 -13.28 -9.58 16.64
N GLU A 81 -14.25 -10.46 16.36
CA GLU A 81 -14.05 -11.67 15.57
C GLU A 81 -13.54 -11.35 14.16
N SER A 82 -14.19 -10.41 13.46
CA SER A 82 -13.75 -9.97 12.13
C SER A 82 -12.35 -9.36 12.13
N ARG A 83 -12.00 -8.59 13.18
CA ARG A 83 -10.67 -8.01 13.33
C ARG A 83 -9.60 -9.07 13.62
N SER A 84 -9.94 -10.06 14.43
CA SER A 84 -9.05 -11.17 14.80
C SER A 84 -8.73 -12.06 13.58
N ASP A 85 -9.75 -12.44 12.81
CA ASP A 85 -9.59 -13.22 11.59
C ASP A 85 -8.74 -12.48 10.57
N MET A 86 -9.03 -11.19 10.37
CA MET A 86 -8.29 -10.34 9.45
C MET A 86 -6.81 -10.24 9.84
N ASN A 87 -6.49 -10.06 11.12
CA ASN A 87 -5.09 -10.02 11.58
C ASN A 87 -4.35 -11.35 11.36
N THR A 88 -5.05 -12.48 11.55
CA THR A 88 -4.49 -13.82 11.34
C THR A 88 -4.18 -14.05 9.86
N HIS A 89 -5.12 -13.76 8.96
CA HIS A 89 -4.92 -13.92 7.53
C HIS A 89 -3.84 -12.99 6.98
N PHE A 90 -3.77 -11.74 7.44
CA PHE A 90 -2.70 -10.83 7.04
C PHE A 90 -1.31 -11.34 7.45
N GLY A 91 -1.17 -11.93 8.64
CA GLY A 91 0.06 -12.56 9.08
C GLY A 91 0.51 -13.69 8.13
N TRP A 92 -0.40 -14.59 7.78
CA TRP A 92 -0.12 -15.70 6.86
C TRP A 92 0.25 -15.24 5.45
N LEU A 93 -0.42 -14.21 4.92
CA LEU A 93 -0.13 -13.65 3.59
C LEU A 93 1.28 -13.02 3.53
N ILE A 94 1.65 -12.26 4.55
CA ILE A 94 3.00 -11.65 4.63
C ILE A 94 4.07 -12.75 4.73
N ALA A 95 3.83 -13.79 5.52
CA ALA A 95 4.76 -14.92 5.65
C ALA A 95 4.98 -15.63 4.31
N LEU A 96 3.89 -15.93 3.57
CA LEU A 96 3.97 -16.56 2.26
C LEU A 96 4.72 -15.69 1.25
N PHE A 97 4.40 -14.39 1.19
CA PHE A 97 5.07 -13.46 0.29
C PHE A 97 6.57 -13.33 0.57
N THR A 98 6.94 -13.26 1.85
CA THR A 98 8.34 -13.19 2.28
C THR A 98 9.10 -14.47 1.93
N ALA A 99 8.48 -15.64 2.12
CA ALA A 99 9.07 -16.93 1.76
C ALA A 99 9.38 -17.03 0.25
N ILE A 100 8.44 -16.61 -0.60
CA ILE A 100 8.63 -16.59 -2.07
C ILE A 100 9.74 -15.62 -2.47
N THR A 101 9.78 -14.43 -1.84
CA THR A 101 10.80 -13.42 -2.12
C THR A 101 12.20 -13.92 -1.76
N ILE A 102 12.39 -14.52 -0.58
CA ILE A 102 13.66 -15.10 -0.16
C ILE A 102 14.08 -16.24 -1.09
N SER A 103 13.13 -17.10 -1.47
CA SER A 103 13.38 -18.18 -2.43
C SER A 103 13.87 -17.65 -3.78
N THR A 104 13.25 -16.59 -4.29
CA THR A 104 13.60 -15.98 -5.57
C THR A 104 14.99 -15.33 -5.53
N ILE A 105 15.30 -14.60 -4.47
CA ILE A 105 16.63 -13.99 -4.27
C ILE A 105 17.70 -15.08 -4.15
N SER A 106 17.43 -16.14 -3.38
CA SER A 106 18.36 -17.26 -3.19
C SER A 106 18.64 -17.98 -4.51
N PHE A 107 17.61 -18.20 -5.32
CA PHE A 107 17.74 -18.80 -6.64
C PHE A 107 18.54 -17.92 -7.60
N ALA A 108 18.28 -16.61 -7.64
CA ALA A 108 19.00 -15.67 -8.50
C ALA A 108 20.50 -15.57 -8.15
N LEU A 109 20.85 -15.62 -6.87
CA LEU A 109 22.26 -15.64 -6.44
C LEU A 109 22.97 -16.95 -6.79
N TRP A 110 22.26 -18.09 -6.76
CA TRP A 110 22.81 -19.37 -7.16
C TRP A 110 23.03 -19.44 -8.68
N ASP A 111 22.04 -19.00 -9.47
CA ASP A 111 22.06 -19.00 -10.94
C ASP A 111 23.30 -18.26 -11.52
N ARG A 112 23.57 -17.05 -11.01
CA ARG A 112 24.75 -16.25 -11.36
C ARG A 112 26.06 -17.01 -11.13
N ARG A 113 26.15 -17.85 -10.09
CA ARG A 113 27.37 -18.58 -9.75
C ARG A 113 27.59 -19.81 -10.66
N THR A 114 26.54 -20.37 -11.22
CA THR A 114 26.59 -21.53 -12.12
C THR A 114 26.90 -21.17 -13.58
N MET A 115 26.47 -19.99 -14.06
CA MET A 115 26.59 -19.61 -15.48
C MET A 115 27.99 -19.13 -15.93
N ILE A 116 28.94 -18.89 -15.02
CA ILE A 116 30.27 -18.33 -15.38
C ILE A 116 31.23 -19.41 -15.91
N ARG A 117 31.01 -20.69 -15.58
CA ARG A 117 31.91 -21.81 -15.93
C ARG A 117 32.20 -21.96 -17.44
N PRO A 118 31.21 -21.90 -18.36
CA PRO A 118 31.49 -22.00 -19.80
C PRO A 118 32.14 -20.74 -20.40
N PHE A 119 32.20 -19.63 -19.65
CA PHE A 119 32.85 -18.41 -20.10
C PHE A 119 34.35 -18.42 -19.82
N GLU A 120 34.78 -19.01 -18.70
CA GLU A 120 36.20 -19.13 -18.34
C GLU A 120 36.99 -19.96 -19.34
N THR A 121 36.44 -21.07 -19.83
CA THR A 121 37.10 -21.92 -20.83
C THR A 121 37.33 -21.19 -22.15
N LYS A 122 36.28 -20.52 -22.66
CA LYS A 122 36.37 -19.72 -23.90
C LYS A 122 37.34 -18.56 -23.75
N VAL A 123 37.34 -17.87 -22.61
CA VAL A 123 38.27 -16.76 -22.34
C VAL A 123 39.71 -17.26 -22.26
N ASN A 124 39.96 -18.43 -21.65
CA ASN A 124 41.29 -19.01 -21.57
C ASN A 124 41.82 -19.49 -22.92
N GLU A 125 40.97 -20.08 -23.77
CA GLU A 125 41.35 -20.46 -25.14
C GLU A 125 41.68 -19.23 -25.99
N ILE A 126 40.84 -18.18 -25.93
CA ILE A 126 41.10 -16.91 -26.63
C ILE A 126 42.42 -16.29 -26.17
N LYS A 127 42.67 -16.27 -24.86
CA LYS A 127 43.92 -15.74 -24.28
C LYS A 127 45.15 -16.52 -24.76
N LYS A 128 45.05 -17.85 -24.83
CA LYS A 128 46.14 -18.69 -25.32
C LYS A 128 46.47 -18.43 -26.79
N ILE A 129 45.45 -18.27 -27.64
CA ILE A 129 45.63 -17.93 -29.06
C ILE A 129 46.26 -16.53 -29.21
N LEU A 130 45.87 -15.58 -28.36
CA LEU A 130 46.46 -14.24 -28.32
C LEU A 130 47.92 -14.26 -27.85
N ASP A 131 48.24 -15.00 -26.79
CA ASP A 131 49.63 -15.14 -26.31
C ASP A 131 50.53 -15.80 -27.38
N ASP A 132 50.04 -16.80 -28.12
CA ASP A 132 50.76 -17.46 -29.22
C ASP A 132 50.98 -16.54 -30.45
N LEU A 133 50.06 -15.60 -30.70
CA LEU A 133 50.19 -14.59 -31.77
C LEU A 133 51.02 -13.38 -31.33
N GLN A 134 50.99 -13.05 -30.05
CA GLN A 134 51.73 -11.95 -29.45
C GLN A 134 53.19 -12.33 -29.16
N GLU A 135 53.56 -13.61 -29.19
CA GLU A 135 54.97 -14.00 -29.28
C GLU A 135 55.57 -13.36 -30.54
N GLU A 136 56.32 -12.26 -30.33
CA GLU A 136 57.13 -11.56 -31.33
C GLU A 136 57.92 -12.50 -32.25
N LYS A 137 58.16 -13.74 -31.85
CA LYS A 137 58.80 -14.78 -32.66
C LYS A 137 58.07 -15.03 -33.98
N THR A 138 56.74 -15.03 -34.03
CA THR A 138 56.01 -15.30 -35.29
C THR A 138 56.12 -14.09 -36.22
N ALA A 139 55.94 -12.88 -35.68
CA ALA A 139 56.13 -11.64 -36.41
C ALA A 139 57.58 -11.51 -36.93
N ASN A 140 58.58 -11.77 -36.09
CA ASN A 140 60.00 -11.73 -36.44
C ASN A 140 60.39 -12.84 -37.43
N LYS A 141 59.76 -14.03 -37.37
CA LYS A 141 59.99 -15.11 -38.33
C LYS A 141 59.42 -14.77 -39.70
N ILE A 142 58.22 -14.21 -39.76
CA ILE A 142 57.61 -13.72 -41.00
C ILE A 142 58.42 -12.54 -41.56
N LEU A 143 58.82 -11.60 -40.70
CA LEU A 143 59.66 -10.46 -41.06
C LEU A 143 61.02 -10.90 -41.62
N ASN A 144 61.68 -11.87 -41.00
CA ASN A 144 62.96 -12.41 -41.47
C ASN A 144 62.82 -13.16 -42.81
N ALA A 145 61.74 -13.92 -43.00
CA ALA A 145 61.46 -14.58 -44.27
C ALA A 145 61.17 -13.56 -45.39
N LEU A 146 60.38 -12.53 -45.11
CA LEU A 146 60.11 -11.43 -46.03
C LEU A 146 61.39 -10.62 -46.34
N ARG A 147 62.26 -10.41 -45.35
CA ARG A 147 63.57 -9.74 -45.51
C ARG A 147 64.53 -10.53 -46.39
N GLU A 148 64.56 -11.86 -46.27
CA GLU A 148 65.34 -12.72 -47.16
C GLU A 148 64.82 -12.71 -48.61
N LEU A 149 63.49 -12.68 -48.80
CA LEU A 149 62.89 -12.55 -50.13
C LEU A 149 63.15 -11.17 -50.75
N ALA A 150 63.11 -10.10 -49.95
CA ALA A 150 63.43 -8.75 -50.39
C ALA A 150 64.89 -8.59 -50.88
N LYS A 151 65.83 -9.42 -50.42
CA LYS A 151 67.21 -9.41 -50.96
C LYS A 151 67.30 -9.94 -52.39
N LYS A 152 66.32 -10.73 -52.84
CA LYS A 152 66.28 -11.34 -54.18
C LYS A 152 65.36 -10.59 -55.15
N ASP A 153 64.34 -9.89 -54.63
CA ASP A 153 63.33 -9.18 -55.41
C ASP A 153 63.29 -7.69 -55.03
N ASN A 154 63.71 -6.84 -55.98
CA ASN A 154 63.74 -5.39 -55.80
C ASN A 154 62.36 -4.77 -55.57
N GLN A 155 61.28 -5.35 -56.11
CA GLN A 155 59.93 -4.82 -55.94
C GLN A 155 59.42 -5.06 -54.50
N LEU A 156 59.72 -6.22 -53.93
CA LEU A 156 59.38 -6.53 -52.53
C LEU A 156 60.17 -5.68 -51.53
N ALA A 157 61.43 -5.38 -51.82
CA ALA A 157 62.24 -4.50 -50.99
C ALA A 157 61.67 -3.07 -50.91
N GLU A 158 61.18 -2.55 -52.03
CA GLU A 158 60.60 -1.22 -52.12
C GLU A 158 59.28 -1.11 -51.33
N ILE A 159 58.42 -2.14 -51.43
CA ILE A 159 57.15 -2.20 -50.68
C ILE A 159 57.40 -2.26 -49.17
N LEU A 160 58.35 -3.09 -48.71
CA LEU A 160 58.67 -3.17 -47.28
C LEU A 160 59.29 -1.87 -46.72
N LYS A 161 60.12 -1.19 -47.52
CA LYS A 161 60.70 0.11 -47.16
C LYS A 161 59.64 1.22 -47.08
N SER A 162 58.64 1.19 -47.97
CA SER A 162 57.53 2.15 -47.95
C SER A 162 56.65 2.05 -46.70
N HIS A 163 56.57 0.87 -46.07
CA HIS A 163 55.79 0.61 -44.86
C HIS A 163 56.63 0.67 -43.57
N ASN A 164 57.87 1.18 -43.65
CA ASN A 164 58.76 1.35 -42.48
C ASN A 164 59.12 0.03 -41.76
N LEU A 165 59.05 -1.10 -42.46
CA LEU A 165 59.35 -2.44 -41.94
C LEU A 165 60.81 -2.87 -42.17
N LEU A 166 61.62 -2.03 -42.87
CA LEU A 166 63.03 -2.24 -43.20
C LEU A 166 63.84 -0.95 -43.06
#